data_AF-A0A645A6U3-F1
#
_entry.id   AF-A0A645A6U3-F1
#
_cell.length_a   1.000
_cell.length_b   1.000
_cell.length_c   1.000
_cell.angle_alpha   90.00
_cell.angle_beta   90.00
_cell.angle_gamma   90.00
#
_symmetry.space_group_name_H-M   'P 1'
#
loop_
_entity.id
_entity.type
_entity.pdbx_description
1 polymer ?
#
loop_
_entity_poly.entity_id
_entity_poly.type
_entity_poly.pdbx_seq_one_letter_code
_entity_poly.pdbx_strand_id
1 'polypeptide(L)'
;MEAAVAYYKATGKRKLLDVSIRMADHMMDRFGPGKRHWVPGHEEIELALVKLYEVTNREKYLDFAYWLLEERGHGHGSKGTEGTWNPMYYQDEMPVRELSTINGHAVRAMYLFCGMADVAALKNEAGYVDALNRLWDDVVLTKMYLTGGIGSSRHNEGFTEPYDLPNHEAYCETCASVGMVYWNSRMHQLTGDSKYMDVLERSMYNGALAGVSLKGDLFFYVIRWLLTGTITARNGTARLVAPARSPVFFLPSETIFTEHRNGPSG
;
A
#
# COMPACT_ATOMS: atom_id res chain seq x y z
N MET A 1 -1.00 15.24 -3.29
CA MET A 1 -0.89 16.18 -2.15
C MET A 1 0.31 15.86 -1.27
N GLU A 2 0.59 14.59 -0.96
CA GLU A 2 1.75 14.19 -0.16
C GLU A 2 3.09 14.75 -0.67
N ALA A 3 3.33 14.68 -1.98
CA ALA A 3 4.52 15.27 -2.60
C ALA A 3 4.66 16.78 -2.33
N ALA A 4 3.54 17.51 -2.28
CA ALA A 4 3.53 18.92 -1.98
C ALA A 4 3.91 19.21 -0.52
N VAL A 5 3.39 18.40 0.40
CA VAL A 5 3.71 18.46 1.83
C VAL A 5 5.20 18.15 2.04
N ALA A 6 5.71 17.08 1.45
CA ALA A 6 7.11 16.70 1.54
C ALA A 6 8.03 17.78 0.95
N TYR A 7 7.70 18.32 -0.23
CA TYR A 7 8.46 19.38 -0.87
C TYR A 7 8.49 20.66 -0.03
N TYR A 8 7.35 21.02 0.60
CA TYR A 8 7.28 22.15 1.51
C TYR A 8 8.13 21.92 2.77
N LYS A 9 8.00 20.76 3.44
CA LYS A 9 8.82 20.41 4.62
C LYS A 9 10.32 20.45 4.29
N ALA A 10 10.72 20.00 3.10
CA ALA A 10 12.13 19.95 2.69
C ALA A 10 12.72 21.30 2.22
N THR A 11 11.91 22.19 1.63
CA THR A 11 12.44 23.39 0.94
C THR A 11 11.85 24.70 1.40
N GLY A 12 10.78 24.69 2.20
CA GLY A 12 9.97 25.86 2.55
C GLY A 12 9.16 26.46 1.38
N LYS A 13 9.33 25.95 0.15
CA LYS A 13 8.66 26.52 -1.05
C LYS A 13 7.20 26.11 -1.10
N ARG A 14 6.32 27.10 -1.20
CA ARG A 14 4.87 26.91 -1.08
C ARG A 14 4.11 26.66 -2.38
N LYS A 15 4.72 26.89 -3.55
CA LYS A 15 4.01 26.83 -4.84
C LYS A 15 3.22 25.53 -5.03
N LEU A 16 3.82 24.37 -4.71
CA LEU A 16 3.16 23.07 -4.85
C LEU A 16 2.15 22.82 -3.71
N LEU A 17 2.43 23.31 -2.50
CA LEU A 17 1.51 23.25 -1.35
C LEU A 17 0.22 24.02 -1.64
N ASP A 18 0.33 25.25 -2.16
CA ASP A 18 -0.82 26.09 -2.47
C ASP A 18 -1.69 25.49 -3.59
N VAL A 19 -1.09 24.75 -4.54
CA VAL A 19 -1.85 23.95 -5.52
C VAL A 19 -2.63 22.83 -4.83
N SER A 20 -2.01 22.11 -3.90
CA SER A 20 -2.66 21.03 -3.15
C SER A 20 -3.81 21.54 -2.27
N ILE A 21 -3.63 22.71 -1.64
CA ILE A 21 -4.68 23.39 -0.87
C ILE A 21 -5.89 23.69 -1.75
N ARG A 22 -5.68 24.29 -2.93
CA ARG A 22 -6.78 24.60 -3.86
C ARG A 22 -7.49 23.34 -4.36
N MET A 23 -6.75 22.25 -4.58
CA MET A 23 -7.34 20.96 -4.95
C MET A 23 -8.21 20.40 -3.82
N ALA A 24 -7.72 20.37 -2.58
CA ALA A 24 -8.47 19.90 -1.42
C ALA A 24 -9.73 20.75 -1.19
N ASP A 25 -9.58 22.08 -1.26
CA ASP A 25 -10.71 23.02 -1.11
C ASP A 25 -11.76 22.79 -2.20
N HIS A 26 -11.35 22.56 -3.45
CA HIS A 26 -12.28 22.24 -4.53
C HIS A 26 -13.03 20.91 -4.31
N MET A 27 -12.36 19.88 -3.76
CA MET A 27 -13.01 18.62 -3.42
C MET A 27 -14.06 18.83 -2.33
N MET A 28 -13.72 19.55 -1.26
CA MET A 28 -14.65 19.89 -0.17
C MET A 28 -15.81 20.78 -0.62
N ASP A 29 -15.66 21.55 -1.71
CA ASP A 29 -16.77 22.31 -2.31
C ASP A 29 -17.83 21.39 -2.94
N ARG A 30 -17.43 20.21 -3.42
CA ARG A 30 -18.30 19.25 -4.08
C ARG A 30 -18.82 18.15 -3.14
N PHE A 31 -17.98 17.72 -2.21
CA PHE A 31 -18.21 16.57 -1.34
C PHE A 31 -18.15 16.98 0.13
N GLY A 32 -18.92 16.30 0.98
CA GLY A 32 -18.96 16.55 2.42
C GLY A 32 -20.39 16.57 2.99
N PRO A 33 -20.53 16.83 4.30
CA PRO A 33 -21.82 16.90 4.96
C PRO A 33 -22.78 17.90 4.30
N GLY A 34 -24.00 17.46 3.97
CA GLY A 34 -25.00 18.28 3.27
C GLY A 34 -24.68 18.54 1.79
N LYS A 35 -23.66 17.87 1.24
CA LYS A 35 -23.26 17.92 -0.18
C LYS A 35 -23.34 16.52 -0.78
N ARG A 36 -22.61 16.26 -1.87
CA ARG A 36 -22.58 14.95 -2.50
C ARG A 36 -21.77 13.96 -1.64
N HIS A 37 -22.40 12.83 -1.31
CA HIS A 37 -21.72 11.66 -0.73
C HIS A 37 -20.76 11.03 -1.74
N TRP A 38 -19.58 10.63 -1.28
CA TRP A 38 -18.53 10.09 -2.14
C TRP A 38 -17.40 9.41 -1.36
N VAL A 39 -16.91 8.31 -1.93
CA VAL A 39 -15.65 7.68 -1.54
C VAL A 39 -14.79 7.40 -2.78
N PRO A 40 -13.46 7.54 -2.71
CA PRO A 40 -12.60 7.19 -3.82
C PRO A 40 -12.53 5.66 -4.01
N GLY A 41 -12.46 5.21 -5.25
CA GLY A 41 -12.18 3.80 -5.59
C GLY A 41 -10.73 3.37 -5.35
N HIS A 42 -9.88 4.24 -4.82
CA HIS A 42 -8.59 3.87 -4.27
C HIS A 42 -8.28 4.85 -3.15
N GLU A 43 -8.11 4.31 -1.95
CA GLU A 43 -7.74 5.01 -0.73
C GLU A 43 -6.36 5.59 -0.90
N GLU A 44 -6.18 6.84 -0.48
CA GLU A 44 -4.94 7.61 -0.57
C GLU A 44 -5.19 9.02 -0.06
N ILE A 45 -6.33 9.59 -0.46
CA ILE A 45 -6.66 10.99 -0.17
C ILE A 45 -6.81 11.23 1.34
N GLU A 46 -7.28 10.24 2.08
CA GLU A 46 -7.51 10.28 3.52
C GLU A 46 -6.19 10.56 4.26
N LEU A 47 -5.15 9.75 4.02
CA LEU A 47 -3.82 9.96 4.64
C LEU A 47 -3.13 11.23 4.11
N ALA A 48 -3.37 11.59 2.84
CA ALA A 48 -2.78 12.78 2.25
C ALA A 48 -3.39 14.07 2.82
N LEU A 49 -4.68 14.08 3.15
CA LEU A 49 -5.37 15.18 3.81
C LEU A 49 -4.89 15.37 5.25
N VAL A 50 -4.61 14.28 5.98
CA VAL A 50 -4.00 14.39 7.32
C VAL A 50 -2.62 15.05 7.22
N LYS A 51 -1.76 14.64 6.28
CA LYS A 51 -0.46 15.30 6.06
C LYS A 51 -0.61 16.77 5.65
N LEU A 52 -1.66 17.12 4.92
CA LEU A 52 -1.97 18.51 4.60
C LEU A 52 -2.40 19.30 5.84
N TYR A 53 -3.19 18.69 6.74
CA TYR A 53 -3.54 19.27 8.04
C TYR A 53 -2.27 19.58 8.85
N GLU A 54 -1.31 18.65 8.97
CA GLU A 54 -0.10 18.86 9.78
C GLU A 54 0.70 20.12 9.41
N VAL A 55 0.80 20.44 8.12
CA VAL A 55 1.60 21.59 7.65
C VAL A 55 0.80 22.88 7.50
N THR A 56 -0.53 22.80 7.49
CA THR A 56 -1.40 23.98 7.37
C THR A 56 -2.07 24.36 8.68
N ASN A 57 -2.15 23.43 9.63
CA ASN A 57 -2.90 23.51 10.88
C ASN A 57 -4.37 23.91 10.69
N ARG A 58 -5.00 23.46 9.60
CA ARG A 58 -6.41 23.76 9.26
C ARG A 58 -7.26 22.52 9.47
N GLU A 59 -8.03 22.50 10.55
CA GLU A 59 -8.85 21.35 10.99
C GLU A 59 -9.78 20.80 9.90
N LYS A 60 -10.30 21.66 9.02
CA LYS A 60 -11.16 21.25 7.89
C LYS A 60 -10.59 20.10 7.04
N TYR A 61 -9.26 19.98 6.91
CA TYR A 61 -8.65 18.88 6.16
C TYR A 61 -8.69 17.56 6.92
N LEU A 62 -8.47 17.60 8.24
CA LEU A 62 -8.60 16.43 9.11
C LEU A 62 -10.06 15.97 9.18
N ASP A 63 -11.00 16.90 9.30
CA ASP A 63 -12.43 16.58 9.31
C ASP A 63 -12.91 16.00 7.99
N PHE A 64 -12.37 16.47 6.86
CA PHE A 64 -12.69 15.88 5.56
C PHE A 64 -12.07 14.49 5.38
N ALA A 65 -10.86 14.25 5.89
CA ALA A 65 -10.28 12.90 5.91
C ALA A 65 -11.13 11.93 6.75
N TYR A 66 -11.55 12.37 7.93
CA TYR A 66 -12.44 11.60 8.80
C TYR A 66 -13.80 11.34 8.14
N TRP A 67 -14.42 12.35 7.52
CA TRP A 67 -15.67 12.18 6.80
C TRP A 67 -15.55 11.13 5.68
N LEU A 68 -14.48 11.15 4.88
CA LEU A 68 -14.27 10.15 3.82
C LEU A 68 -14.15 8.72 4.36
N LEU A 69 -13.53 8.54 5.53
CA LEU A 69 -13.45 7.24 6.20
C LEU A 69 -14.82 6.76 6.70
N GLU A 70 -15.62 7.66 7.27
CA GLU A 70 -16.96 7.35 7.76
C GLU A 70 -17.99 7.15 6.64
N GLU A 71 -17.74 7.66 5.43
CA GLU A 71 -18.60 7.44 4.27
C GLU A 71 -18.39 6.05 3.63
N ARG A 72 -17.25 5.43 3.90
CA ARG A 72 -16.90 4.10 3.36
C ARG A 72 -17.67 3.01 4.08
N GLY A 73 -18.23 2.08 3.32
CA GLY A 73 -19.13 1.03 3.82
C GLY A 73 -20.61 1.35 3.70
N HIS A 74 -20.96 2.49 3.10
CA HIS A 74 -22.36 2.94 2.96
C HIS A 74 -22.86 2.93 1.50
N GLY A 75 -22.13 2.31 0.58
CA GLY A 75 -22.54 2.16 -0.82
C GLY A 75 -22.45 3.46 -1.63
N HIS A 76 -21.60 4.40 -1.22
CA HIS A 76 -21.36 5.66 -1.93
C HIS A 76 -20.31 5.53 -3.04
N GLY A 77 -19.64 4.39 -3.15
CA GLY A 77 -18.68 4.08 -4.19
C GLY A 77 -19.31 3.84 -5.56
N SER A 78 -18.62 4.26 -6.63
CA SER A 78 -19.06 4.02 -8.01
C SER A 78 -17.90 4.08 -8.99
N LYS A 79 -17.96 3.22 -10.02
CA LYS A 79 -17.11 3.32 -11.22
C LYS A 79 -17.73 4.19 -12.32
N GLY A 80 -18.86 4.85 -12.04
CA GLY A 80 -19.64 5.55 -13.07
C GLY A 80 -20.03 4.59 -14.19
N THR A 81 -19.63 4.90 -15.42
CA THR A 81 -19.89 4.08 -16.62
C THR A 81 -18.82 3.02 -16.90
N GLU A 82 -17.76 2.94 -16.09
CA GLU A 82 -16.59 2.07 -16.33
C GLU A 82 -16.75 0.65 -15.76
N GLY A 83 -17.97 0.28 -15.37
CA GLY A 83 -18.36 -1.07 -14.94
C GLY A 83 -18.90 -1.13 -13.53
N THR A 84 -18.89 -2.34 -12.96
CA THR A 84 -19.52 -2.61 -11.67
C THR A 84 -18.57 -2.31 -10.51
N TRP A 85 -19.08 -1.64 -9.48
CA TRP A 85 -18.38 -1.47 -8.21
C TRP A 85 -18.39 -2.81 -7.46
N ASN A 86 -17.21 -3.31 -7.08
CA ASN A 86 -17.08 -4.49 -6.23
C ASN A 86 -16.70 -4.02 -4.82
N PRO A 87 -17.65 -3.98 -3.87
CA PRO A 87 -17.39 -3.49 -2.53
C PRO A 87 -16.19 -4.14 -1.84
N MET A 88 -15.98 -5.45 -2.04
CA MET A 88 -14.83 -6.18 -1.46
C MET A 88 -13.50 -5.68 -2.01
N TYR A 89 -13.41 -5.48 -3.33
CA TYR A 89 -12.18 -5.02 -3.99
C TYR A 89 -11.80 -3.60 -3.57
N TYR A 90 -12.81 -2.76 -3.28
CA TYR A 90 -12.70 -1.36 -2.89
C TYR A 90 -12.86 -1.12 -1.38
N GLN A 91 -12.84 -2.16 -0.55
CA GLN A 91 -12.92 -2.04 0.92
C GLN A 91 -14.15 -1.23 1.39
N ASP A 92 -15.27 -1.39 0.70
CA ASP A 92 -16.51 -0.62 0.85
C ASP A 92 -17.71 -1.52 1.25
N GLU A 93 -17.43 -2.70 1.80
CA GLU A 93 -18.46 -3.68 2.22
C GLU A 93 -19.18 -3.27 3.51
N MET A 94 -18.48 -2.63 4.43
CA MET A 94 -18.99 -2.23 5.75
C MET A 94 -18.21 -1.04 6.29
N PRO A 95 -18.74 -0.32 7.29
CA PRO A 95 -18.05 0.80 7.92
C PRO A 95 -16.65 0.41 8.40
N VAL A 96 -15.68 1.32 8.25
CA VAL A 96 -14.27 1.03 8.57
C VAL A 96 -14.04 0.61 10.03
N ARG A 97 -14.94 1.01 10.94
CA ARG A 97 -14.95 0.63 12.36
C ARG A 97 -15.32 -0.83 12.60
N GLU A 98 -16.10 -1.41 11.69
CA GLU A 98 -16.65 -2.76 11.80
C GLU A 98 -15.76 -3.81 11.12
N LEU A 99 -14.79 -3.35 10.33
CA LEU A 99 -13.80 -4.21 9.69
C LEU A 99 -13.08 -5.08 10.74
N SER A 100 -13.01 -6.38 10.44
CA SER A 100 -12.40 -7.41 11.29
C SER A 100 -11.50 -8.35 10.50
N THR A 101 -11.76 -8.49 9.20
CA THR A 101 -10.92 -9.19 8.24
C THR A 101 -10.83 -8.34 6.97
N ILE A 102 -9.78 -8.54 6.17
CA ILE A 102 -9.60 -7.79 4.92
C ILE A 102 -9.36 -8.68 3.71
N ASN A 103 -10.13 -8.42 2.66
CA ASN A 103 -10.01 -9.05 1.35
C ASN A 103 -9.88 -7.97 0.26
N GLY A 104 -9.68 -8.39 -0.99
CA GLY A 104 -9.54 -7.46 -2.11
C GLY A 104 -8.13 -6.89 -2.22
N HIS A 105 -7.99 -5.72 -2.83
CA HIS A 105 -6.69 -5.19 -3.24
C HIS A 105 -5.78 -4.81 -2.06
N ALA A 106 -4.52 -5.27 -2.06
CA ALA A 106 -3.64 -5.10 -0.91
C ALA A 106 -3.22 -3.64 -0.66
N VAL A 107 -2.82 -2.89 -1.70
CA VAL A 107 -2.36 -1.49 -1.54
C VAL A 107 -3.46 -0.58 -0.99
N ARG A 108 -4.67 -0.70 -1.55
CA ARG A 108 -5.88 -0.02 -1.09
C ARG A 108 -6.12 -0.20 0.40
N ALA A 109 -6.13 -1.45 0.86
CA ALA A 109 -6.24 -1.76 2.28
C ALA A 109 -5.14 -1.08 3.11
N MET A 110 -3.87 -1.16 2.69
CA MET A 110 -2.78 -0.53 3.45
C MET A 110 -2.93 0.98 3.55
N TYR A 111 -3.36 1.65 2.48
CA TYR A 111 -3.56 3.10 2.47
C TYR A 111 -4.79 3.51 3.29
N LEU A 112 -5.86 2.71 3.25
CA LEU A 112 -7.00 2.85 4.15
C LEU A 112 -6.55 2.80 5.61
N PHE A 113 -5.77 1.78 5.97
CA PHE A 113 -5.31 1.59 7.34
C PHE A 113 -4.37 2.69 7.80
N CYS A 114 -3.54 3.24 6.90
CA CYS A 114 -2.75 4.42 7.18
C CYS A 114 -3.63 5.64 7.51
N GLY A 115 -4.66 5.91 6.70
CA GLY A 115 -5.61 6.98 6.95
C GLY A 115 -6.38 6.81 8.26
N MET A 116 -6.84 5.59 8.55
CA MET A 116 -7.50 5.26 9.82
C MET A 116 -6.57 5.48 11.01
N ALA A 117 -5.30 5.04 10.95
CA ALA A 117 -4.35 5.19 12.04
C ALA A 117 -4.01 6.67 12.29
N ASP A 118 -3.82 7.43 11.22
CA ASP A 118 -3.57 8.87 11.28
C ASP A 118 -4.75 9.62 11.93
N VAL A 119 -5.99 9.31 11.55
CA VAL A 119 -7.19 9.92 12.14
C VAL A 119 -7.42 9.44 13.58
N ALA A 120 -7.16 8.16 13.88
CA ALA A 120 -7.26 7.62 15.24
C ALA A 120 -6.37 8.39 16.22
N ALA A 121 -5.12 8.65 15.82
CA ALA A 121 -4.15 9.40 16.61
C ALA A 121 -4.58 10.85 16.85
N LEU A 122 -5.14 11.53 15.83
CA LEU A 122 -5.44 12.96 15.89
C LEU A 122 -6.83 13.29 16.45
N LYS A 123 -7.80 12.39 16.29
CA LYS A 123 -9.19 12.58 16.77
C LYS A 123 -9.55 11.73 17.99
N ASN A 124 -8.63 10.89 18.48
CA ASN A 124 -8.86 9.95 19.59
C ASN A 124 -9.99 8.95 19.31
N GLU A 125 -10.07 8.44 18.07
CA GLU A 125 -11.11 7.48 17.66
C GLU A 125 -10.77 6.06 18.11
N ALA A 126 -11.17 5.69 19.34
CA ALA A 126 -10.91 4.37 19.90
C ALA A 126 -11.44 3.23 19.02
N GLY A 127 -12.59 3.41 18.36
CA GLY A 127 -13.15 2.41 17.46
C GLY A 127 -12.26 2.11 16.24
N TYR A 128 -11.46 3.08 15.78
CA TYR A 128 -10.47 2.85 14.72
C TYR A 128 -9.29 2.05 15.23
N VAL A 129 -8.83 2.33 16.45
CA VAL A 129 -7.74 1.56 17.10
C VAL A 129 -8.13 0.08 17.22
N ASP A 130 -9.34 -0.19 17.68
CA ASP A 130 -9.85 -1.56 17.82
C ASP A 130 -9.94 -2.28 16.47
N ALA A 131 -10.43 -1.59 15.43
CA ALA A 131 -10.48 -2.14 14.07
C ALA A 131 -9.08 -2.41 13.51
N LEU A 132 -8.15 -1.47 13.65
CA LEU A 132 -6.78 -1.60 13.19
C LEU A 132 -6.05 -2.76 13.87
N ASN A 133 -6.29 -3.01 15.16
CA ASN A 133 -5.73 -4.15 15.87
C ASN A 133 -6.24 -5.49 15.30
N ARG A 134 -7.56 -5.62 15.08
CA ARG A 134 -8.15 -6.82 14.47
C ARG A 134 -7.62 -7.07 13.05
N LEU A 135 -7.55 -6.00 12.25
CA LEU A 135 -7.04 -6.06 10.88
C LEU A 135 -5.56 -6.39 10.82
N TRP A 136 -4.77 -5.88 11.78
CA TRP A 136 -3.37 -6.24 11.90
C TRP A 136 -3.20 -7.72 12.20
N ASP A 137 -3.96 -8.26 13.14
CA ASP A 137 -3.93 -9.69 13.45
C ASP A 137 -4.33 -10.54 12.23
N ASP A 138 -5.41 -10.18 11.52
CA ASP A 138 -5.84 -10.88 10.30
C ASP A 138 -4.73 -10.89 9.23
N VAL A 139 -4.15 -9.71 8.92
CA VAL A 139 -3.12 -9.59 7.89
C VAL A 139 -1.84 -10.32 8.29
N VAL A 140 -1.29 -10.01 9.47
CA VAL A 140 0.05 -10.46 9.87
C VAL A 140 0.07 -11.94 10.24
N LEU A 141 -0.99 -12.45 10.87
CA LEU A 141 -1.02 -13.84 11.34
C LEU A 141 -1.49 -14.81 10.27
N THR A 142 -2.28 -14.37 9.28
CA THR A 142 -2.92 -15.30 8.33
C THR A 142 -2.64 -15.01 6.86
N LYS A 143 -2.29 -13.77 6.48
CA LYS A 143 -2.21 -13.33 5.06
C LYS A 143 -0.86 -12.71 4.66
N MET A 144 0.15 -12.80 5.52
CA MET A 144 1.48 -12.26 5.28
C MET A 144 2.49 -13.37 4.98
N TYR A 145 3.26 -13.19 3.90
CA TYR A 145 4.37 -14.07 3.57
C TYR A 145 5.55 -13.87 4.51
N LEU A 146 6.47 -14.84 4.57
CA LEU A 146 7.67 -14.76 5.42
C LEU A 146 8.56 -13.53 5.11
N THR A 147 8.49 -12.98 3.90
CA THR A 147 9.18 -11.73 3.49
C THR A 147 8.47 -10.44 3.94
N GLY A 148 7.32 -10.52 4.60
CA GLY A 148 6.46 -9.36 4.84
C GLY A 148 5.64 -8.93 3.62
N GLY A 149 5.74 -9.65 2.50
CA GLY A 149 4.88 -9.42 1.34
C GLY A 149 3.43 -9.80 1.63
N ILE A 150 2.50 -9.09 0.99
CA ILE A 150 1.05 -9.33 1.07
C ILE A 150 0.44 -9.30 -0.33
N GLY A 151 -0.66 -10.02 -0.50
CA GLY A 151 -1.31 -10.20 -1.80
C GLY A 151 -0.94 -11.52 -2.45
N SER A 152 -1.80 -12.51 -2.26
CA SER A 152 -1.62 -13.89 -2.73
C SER A 152 -2.04 -14.09 -4.18
N SER A 153 -2.91 -13.22 -4.72
CA SER A 153 -3.49 -13.41 -6.06
C SER A 153 -3.20 -12.26 -7.01
N ARG A 154 -2.85 -12.63 -8.25
CA ARG A 154 -2.70 -11.69 -9.38
C ARG A 154 -4.04 -11.13 -9.87
N HIS A 155 -5.15 -11.84 -9.62
CA HIS A 155 -6.44 -11.44 -10.17
C HIS A 155 -6.98 -10.14 -9.54
N ASN A 156 -6.82 -10.02 -8.22
CA ASN A 156 -7.24 -8.85 -7.46
C ASN A 156 -6.05 -8.04 -6.91
N GLU A 157 -4.82 -8.46 -7.19
CA GLU A 157 -3.58 -7.82 -6.72
C GLU A 157 -3.57 -7.69 -5.19
N GLY A 158 -4.11 -8.71 -4.51
CA GLY A 158 -4.41 -8.58 -3.10
C GLY A 158 -4.77 -9.88 -2.41
N PHE A 159 -5.51 -9.72 -1.32
CA PHE A 159 -5.82 -10.75 -0.35
C PHE A 159 -6.87 -11.72 -0.90
N THR A 160 -6.72 -12.99 -0.53
CA THR A 160 -7.70 -14.06 -0.74
C THR A 160 -8.17 -14.57 0.61
N GLU A 161 -8.09 -15.87 0.89
CA GLU A 161 -8.55 -16.47 2.14
C GLU A 161 -7.42 -16.55 3.18
N PRO A 162 -7.74 -16.68 4.48
CA PRO A 162 -6.74 -16.93 5.52
C PRO A 162 -5.86 -18.15 5.19
N TYR A 163 -4.55 -18.01 5.36
CA TYR A 163 -3.52 -19.02 5.10
C TYR A 163 -3.35 -19.44 3.63
N ASP A 164 -4.03 -18.78 2.69
CA ASP A 164 -3.81 -18.97 1.25
C ASP A 164 -2.55 -18.19 0.79
N LEU A 165 -1.39 -18.80 0.99
CA LEU A 165 -0.07 -18.19 0.74
C LEU A 165 0.77 -19.00 -0.28
N PRO A 166 0.33 -19.13 -1.55
CA PRO A 166 1.05 -19.88 -2.57
C PRO A 166 2.33 -19.17 -3.03
N ASN A 167 3.50 -19.74 -2.74
CA ASN A 167 4.80 -19.15 -3.08
C ASN A 167 5.04 -18.89 -4.58
N HIS A 168 4.45 -19.70 -5.47
CA HIS A 168 4.65 -19.59 -6.91
C HIS A 168 3.72 -18.54 -7.55
N GLU A 169 2.49 -18.42 -7.06
CA GLU A 169 1.46 -17.53 -7.61
C GLU A 169 1.37 -16.18 -6.90
N ALA A 170 2.08 -16.05 -5.76
CA ALA A 170 2.19 -14.84 -4.98
C ALA A 170 2.33 -13.59 -5.85
N TYR A 171 1.45 -12.61 -5.60
CA TYR A 171 1.56 -11.31 -6.24
C TYR A 171 2.57 -10.44 -5.50
N CYS A 172 2.44 -10.35 -4.17
CA CYS A 172 3.38 -9.67 -3.27
C CYS A 172 3.90 -8.37 -3.89
N GLU A 173 2.96 -7.46 -4.16
CA GLU A 173 3.27 -6.22 -4.85
C GLU A 173 4.27 -5.39 -4.04
N THR A 174 5.25 -4.77 -4.72
CA THR A 174 6.21 -3.86 -4.09
C THR A 174 5.50 -2.72 -3.36
N CYS A 175 4.47 -2.11 -3.97
CA CYS A 175 3.69 -1.05 -3.35
C CYS A 175 2.97 -1.51 -2.07
N ALA A 176 2.48 -2.76 -2.05
CA ALA A 176 1.81 -3.30 -0.88
C ALA A 176 2.80 -3.50 0.28
N SER A 177 4.04 -3.89 -0.03
CA SER A 177 5.13 -3.95 0.96
C SER A 177 5.50 -2.56 1.51
N VAL A 178 5.49 -1.52 0.66
CA VAL A 178 5.64 -0.12 1.12
C VAL A 178 4.46 0.31 2.01
N GLY A 179 3.24 -0.10 1.65
CA GLY A 179 2.05 0.09 2.47
C GLY A 179 2.19 -0.55 3.86
N MET A 180 2.73 -1.77 3.95
CA MET A 180 3.04 -2.42 5.23
C MET A 180 4.03 -1.62 6.08
N VAL A 181 5.07 -1.03 5.46
CA VAL A 181 6.01 -0.14 6.16
C VAL A 181 5.29 1.10 6.71
N TYR A 182 4.47 1.75 5.88
CA TYR A 182 3.72 2.95 6.27
C TYR A 182 2.70 2.69 7.38
N TRP A 183 1.99 1.58 7.33
CA TRP A 183 0.96 1.24 8.30
C TRP A 183 1.58 0.86 9.64
N ASN A 184 2.58 -0.03 9.63
CA ASN A 184 3.24 -0.46 10.88
C ASN A 184 4.00 0.70 11.56
N SER A 185 4.58 1.62 10.78
CA SER A 185 5.19 2.83 11.34
C SER A 185 4.18 3.68 12.14
N ARG A 186 2.93 3.78 11.66
CA ARG A 186 1.86 4.50 12.34
C ARG A 186 1.35 3.76 13.55
N MET A 187 1.13 2.45 13.44
CA MET A 187 0.69 1.64 14.57
C MET A 187 1.71 1.66 15.72
N HIS A 188 3.01 1.63 15.42
CA HIS A 188 4.05 1.81 16.42
C HIS A 188 3.97 3.19 17.09
N GLN A 189 3.84 4.27 16.31
CA GLN A 189 3.71 5.63 16.87
C GLN A 189 2.45 5.80 17.73
N LEU A 190 1.35 5.14 17.36
CA LEU A 190 0.07 5.20 18.07
C LEU A 190 0.08 4.42 19.40
N THR A 191 0.79 3.30 19.46
CA THR A 191 0.67 2.33 20.58
C THR A 191 1.94 2.18 21.41
N GLY A 192 3.11 2.47 20.85
CA GLY A 192 4.42 2.19 21.44
C GLY A 192 4.84 0.71 21.41
N ASP A 193 4.05 -0.19 20.81
CA ASP A 193 4.33 -1.63 20.78
C ASP A 193 5.40 -1.96 19.71
N SER A 194 6.39 -2.77 20.08
CA SER A 194 7.50 -3.15 19.21
C SER A 194 7.10 -4.14 18.12
N LYS A 195 6.02 -4.91 18.29
CA LYS A 195 5.60 -5.92 17.29
C LYS A 195 5.37 -5.31 15.90
N TYR A 196 4.95 -4.05 15.85
CA TYR A 196 4.77 -3.30 14.61
C TYR A 196 6.11 -3.03 13.93
N MET A 197 7.15 -2.72 14.71
CA MET A 197 8.50 -2.49 14.18
C MET A 197 9.14 -3.77 13.62
N ASP A 198 8.86 -4.93 14.20
CA ASP A 198 9.32 -6.22 13.66
C ASP A 198 8.75 -6.48 12.26
N VAL A 199 7.46 -6.20 12.07
CA VAL A 199 6.79 -6.34 10.75
C VAL A 199 7.25 -5.27 9.78
N LEU A 200 7.46 -4.04 10.24
CA LEU A 200 8.04 -2.95 9.45
C LEU A 200 9.42 -3.35 8.92
N GLU A 201 10.32 -3.80 9.80
CA GLU A 201 11.68 -4.22 9.44
C GLU A 201 11.63 -5.33 8.40
N ARG A 202 10.84 -6.38 8.66
CA ARG A 202 10.66 -7.51 7.74
C ARG A 202 10.19 -7.04 6.37
N SER A 203 9.16 -6.19 6.33
CA SER A 203 8.58 -5.67 5.08
C SER A 203 9.55 -4.75 4.34
N MET A 204 10.31 -3.93 5.06
CA MET A 204 11.26 -2.97 4.47
C MET A 204 12.47 -3.68 3.86
N TYR A 205 13.14 -4.55 4.62
CA TYR A 205 14.39 -5.19 4.21
C TYR A 205 14.22 -6.37 3.26
N ASN A 206 13.00 -6.91 3.15
CA ASN A 206 12.72 -8.01 2.23
C ASN A 206 11.72 -7.58 1.15
N GLY A 207 10.45 -7.33 1.51
CA GLY A 207 9.39 -7.02 0.54
C GLY A 207 9.63 -5.74 -0.26
N ALA A 208 9.85 -4.60 0.38
CA ALA A 208 10.02 -3.33 -0.33
C ALA A 208 11.36 -3.27 -1.08
N LEU A 209 12.46 -3.63 -0.42
CA LEU A 209 13.80 -3.53 -0.99
C LEU A 209 14.02 -4.46 -2.19
N ALA A 210 13.43 -5.66 -2.18
CA ALA A 210 13.52 -6.59 -3.32
C ALA A 210 12.85 -6.05 -4.60
N GLY A 211 12.00 -5.02 -4.49
CA GLY A 211 11.38 -4.34 -5.61
C GLY A 211 12.34 -3.49 -6.46
N VAL A 212 13.57 -3.24 -6.00
CA VAL A 212 14.54 -2.36 -6.66
C VAL A 212 15.85 -3.10 -6.89
N SER A 213 16.40 -2.99 -8.10
CA SER A 213 17.74 -3.53 -8.42
C SER A 213 18.86 -2.84 -7.63
N LEU A 214 19.99 -3.51 -7.45
CA LEU A 214 21.15 -2.95 -6.73
C LEU A 214 21.68 -1.63 -7.33
N LYS A 215 21.54 -1.44 -8.65
CA LYS A 215 21.91 -0.19 -9.33
C LYS A 215 20.83 0.90 -9.23
N GLY A 216 19.61 0.53 -8.85
CA GLY A 216 18.47 1.44 -8.74
C GLY A 216 17.83 1.82 -10.09
N ASP A 217 18.12 1.09 -11.17
CA ASP A 217 17.67 1.39 -12.54
C ASP A 217 16.60 0.42 -13.09
N LEU A 218 16.43 -0.74 -12.46
CA LEU A 218 15.40 -1.74 -12.74
C LEU A 218 14.53 -2.03 -11.52
N PHE A 219 13.28 -2.43 -11.76
CA PHE A 219 12.25 -2.59 -10.73
C PHE A 219 11.41 -3.85 -10.94
N PHE A 220 10.99 -4.47 -9.83
CA PHE A 220 9.93 -5.47 -9.82
C PHE A 220 8.63 -4.84 -9.35
N TYR A 221 7.55 -5.16 -10.06
CA TYR A 221 6.19 -4.89 -9.60
C TYR A 221 5.71 -6.01 -8.64
N VAL A 222 6.03 -7.26 -8.99
CA VAL A 222 5.60 -8.49 -8.33
C VAL A 222 6.81 -9.21 -7.76
N ILE A 223 6.74 -9.63 -6.49
CA ILE A 223 7.85 -10.29 -5.78
C ILE A 223 7.47 -11.74 -5.48
N ARG A 224 7.88 -12.65 -6.36
CA ARG A 224 7.63 -14.08 -6.19
C ARG A 224 8.69 -14.73 -5.33
N TRP A 225 8.26 -15.62 -4.45
CA TRP A 225 9.15 -16.41 -3.61
C TRP A 225 9.85 -17.54 -4.38
N LEU A 226 9.14 -18.17 -5.31
CA LEU A 226 9.69 -19.23 -6.15
C LEU A 226 9.55 -18.83 -7.62
N LEU A 227 10.68 -18.54 -8.26
CA LEU A 227 10.77 -18.35 -9.69
C LEU A 227 11.30 -19.64 -10.33
N THR A 228 10.47 -20.30 -11.12
CA THR A 228 10.91 -21.39 -12.00
C THR A 228 10.84 -20.91 -13.46
N GLY A 229 11.97 -20.85 -14.15
CA GLY A 229 12.04 -20.54 -15.60
C GLY A 229 12.86 -19.32 -15.97
N THR A 230 12.77 -18.92 -17.25
CA THR A 230 13.47 -17.75 -17.81
C THR A 230 12.57 -16.52 -17.71
N ILE A 231 13.06 -15.40 -17.17
CA ILE A 231 12.31 -14.14 -17.12
C ILE A 231 12.69 -13.30 -18.34
N THR A 232 11.74 -13.11 -19.25
CA THR A 232 11.89 -12.20 -20.38
C THR A 232 11.55 -10.78 -19.92
N ALA A 233 12.55 -9.91 -19.76
CA ALA A 233 12.30 -8.48 -19.63
C ALA A 233 11.90 -7.91 -21.01
N ARG A 234 11.11 -6.82 -21.03
CA ARG A 234 10.64 -6.18 -22.27
C ARG A 234 11.78 -5.78 -23.25
N ASN A 235 13.02 -5.67 -22.77
CA ASN A 235 14.21 -5.33 -23.56
C ASN A 235 15.34 -6.38 -23.49
N GLY A 236 15.06 -7.63 -23.09
CA GLY A 236 16.07 -8.69 -23.06
C GLY A 236 15.72 -9.88 -22.17
N THR A 237 16.22 -11.06 -22.52
CA THR A 237 16.05 -12.30 -21.74
C THR A 237 17.05 -12.35 -20.58
N ALA A 238 16.56 -12.42 -19.34
CA ALA A 238 17.38 -12.72 -18.16
C ALA A 238 17.04 -14.14 -17.65
N ARG A 239 18.03 -15.02 -17.62
CA ARG A 239 17.87 -16.39 -17.11
C ARG A 239 18.30 -16.41 -15.64
N LEU A 240 17.34 -16.34 -14.72
CA LEU A 240 17.60 -16.56 -13.30
C LEU A 240 17.61 -18.06 -13.03
N VAL A 241 18.77 -18.59 -12.60
CA VAL A 241 18.87 -19.93 -12.04
C VAL A 241 18.65 -19.79 -10.54
N ALA A 242 17.54 -20.32 -10.03
CA ALA A 242 17.31 -20.37 -8.58
C ALA A 242 18.45 -21.17 -7.91
N PRO A 243 19.15 -20.63 -6.90
CA PRO A 243 20.10 -21.44 -6.16
C PRO A 243 19.32 -22.48 -5.37
N ALA A 244 19.55 -23.75 -5.68
CA ALA A 244 19.08 -24.86 -4.87
C ALA A 244 19.79 -24.77 -3.50
N ARG A 245 19.05 -24.35 -2.47
CA ARG A 245 19.42 -24.33 -1.03
C ARG A 245 20.23 -23.11 -0.58
N SER A 246 19.55 -22.14 0.03
CA SER A 246 20.04 -21.38 1.18
C SER A 246 18.86 -20.70 1.90
N PRO A 247 18.67 -20.90 3.22
CA PRO A 247 17.68 -20.19 3.99
C PRO A 247 18.28 -18.89 4.53
N VAL A 248 17.48 -17.81 4.51
CA VAL A 248 17.73 -16.54 5.21
C VAL A 248 18.84 -15.67 4.56
N PHE A 249 18.47 -14.48 4.09
CA PHE A 249 19.26 -13.49 3.34
C PHE A 249 19.49 -13.77 1.85
N PHE A 250 18.56 -13.27 1.02
CA PHE A 250 18.83 -13.01 -0.39
C PHE A 250 19.40 -11.59 -0.54
N LEU A 251 20.72 -11.46 -0.54
CA LEU A 251 21.35 -10.40 -1.33
C LEU A 251 21.42 -10.91 -2.77
N PRO A 252 21.06 -10.11 -3.80
CA PRO A 252 21.19 -10.53 -5.18
C PRO A 252 22.67 -10.82 -5.47
N SER A 253 23.04 -12.09 -5.59
CA SER A 253 24.35 -12.47 -6.11
C SER A 253 24.43 -12.12 -7.59
N GLU A 254 25.63 -11.76 -8.02
CA GLU A 254 25.95 -11.22 -9.34
C GLU A 254 25.22 -11.92 -10.49
N THR A 255 24.44 -11.14 -11.24
CA THR A 255 23.93 -11.58 -12.54
C THR A 255 25.10 -11.64 -13.51
N ILE A 256 25.62 -12.84 -13.79
CA ILE A 256 26.61 -13.04 -14.85
C ILE A 256 25.92 -12.90 -16.20
N PHE A 257 26.24 -11.83 -16.93
CA PHE A 257 25.87 -11.66 -18.33
C PHE A 257 26.84 -12.43 -19.21
N THR A 258 26.40 -13.54 -19.83
CA THR A 258 27.14 -14.15 -20.96
C THR A 258 26.52 -13.68 -22.27
N GLU A 259 27.23 -12.81 -22.97
CA GLU A 259 26.87 -12.33 -24.30
C GLU A 259 27.23 -13.42 -25.34
N HIS A 260 26.23 -14.13 -25.87
CA HIS A 260 26.45 -15.03 -27.02
C HIS A 260 26.56 -14.19 -28.30
N ARG A 261 27.80 -13.93 -28.74
CA ARG A 261 28.05 -13.45 -30.10
C ARG A 261 27.77 -14.57 -31.10
N ASN A 262 26.72 -14.42 -31.90
CA ASN A 262 26.53 -15.22 -33.11
C ASN A 262 27.63 -14.82 -34.11
N GLY A 263 28.57 -15.73 -34.40
CA GLY A 263 29.48 -15.62 -35.53
C GLY A 263 28.74 -15.90 -36.85
N PRO A 264 29.16 -15.33 -37.99
CA PRO A 264 28.50 -15.56 -39.27
C PRO A 264 28.85 -16.95 -39.80
N SER A 265 27.84 -17.71 -40.18
CA SER A 265 27.96 -18.97 -40.91
C SER A 265 28.50 -18.71 -42.32
N GLY A 266 29.69 -19.25 -42.61
CA GLY A 266 30.17 -19.49 -43.97
C GLY A 266 29.69 -20.83 -44.51
#